data_AF-A0A9P7J4S2-F1
#
_entry.id   AF-A0A9P7J4S2-F1
#
_cell.length_a   1.000
_cell.length_b   1.000
_cell.length_c   1.000
_cell.angle_alpha   90.00
_cell.angle_beta   90.00
_cell.angle_gamma   90.00
#
_symmetry.space_group_name_H-M   'P 1'
#
loop_
_entity.id
_entity.type
_entity.pdbx_description
1 polymer ?
#
loop_
_entity_poly.entity_id
_entity_poly.type
_entity_poly.pdbx_seq_one_letter_code
_entity_poly.pdbx_strand_id
1 'polypeptide(L)'
;MHDPFEVRMQFLGLIRKLNASQQSIQKVVAFALKYFSRCGEDLWECIIEECQKGSINHRINILYFLDSLCETSLLAKAHQLPEQSSSSSKQVNNALYVDYVSRDLTQIVECVVPVGRQGLPNLPSTKQILENWRTKRIIEPQKVDEVLSLLSSRDSAPDTTSTSVAPSAAKSEPHLSRGEIFKRIEEDRERHKRLRERRWVQAQPHSGSAVPSYSMFTLASFLPLSDTENAELALDIEFENEWEATSDWNEDDVEATAEERELCHPHLKRKGFTNDEDEGEQEMDIDLS
;
A
#
# COMPACT_ATOMS: atom_id res chain seq x y z
N MET A 1 -32.27 -13.98 5.27
CA MET A 1 -31.91 -12.82 6.13
C MET A 1 -31.02 -13.38 7.22
N HIS A 2 -29.75 -12.96 7.31
CA HIS A 2 -28.83 -13.48 8.33
C HIS A 2 -29.08 -12.80 9.68
N ASP A 3 -28.98 -13.58 10.74
CA ASP A 3 -29.12 -13.14 12.13
C ASP A 3 -27.83 -12.44 12.61
N PRO A 4 -27.90 -11.35 13.41
CA PRO A 4 -26.70 -10.62 13.86
C PRO A 4 -25.67 -11.49 14.60
N PHE A 5 -26.11 -12.47 15.40
CA PHE A 5 -25.18 -13.37 16.10
C PHE A 5 -24.41 -14.26 15.11
N GLU A 6 -25.08 -14.75 14.06
CA GLU A 6 -24.44 -15.52 13.01
C GLU A 6 -23.40 -14.68 12.25
N VAL A 7 -23.74 -13.42 11.92
CA VAL A 7 -22.81 -12.48 11.26
C VAL A 7 -21.58 -12.25 12.13
N ARG A 8 -21.76 -12.01 13.43
CA ARG A 8 -20.66 -11.87 14.40
C ARG A 8 -19.76 -13.09 14.43
N MET A 9 -20.34 -14.29 14.52
CA MET A 9 -19.58 -15.54 14.57
C MET A 9 -18.77 -15.78 13.29
N GLN A 10 -19.38 -15.53 12.13
CA GLN A 10 -18.69 -15.63 10.84
C GLN A 10 -17.55 -14.61 10.75
N PHE A 11 -17.78 -13.36 11.17
CA PHE A 11 -16.77 -12.32 11.17
C PHE A 11 -15.59 -12.65 12.08
N LEU A 12 -15.84 -13.12 13.30
CA LEU A 12 -14.80 -13.59 14.22
C LEU A 12 -13.97 -14.71 13.60
N GLY A 13 -14.61 -15.64 12.87
CA GLY A 13 -13.92 -16.68 12.12
C GLY A 13 -12.99 -16.17 11.02
N LEU A 14 -13.32 -15.03 10.40
CA LEU A 14 -12.49 -14.38 9.38
C LEU A 14 -11.34 -13.58 10.01
N ILE A 15 -11.66 -12.69 10.96
CA ILE A 15 -10.66 -11.79 11.54
C ILE A 15 -9.60 -12.56 12.35
N ARG A 16 -9.94 -13.64 13.06
CA ARG A 16 -8.96 -14.49 13.77
C ARG A 16 -7.95 -15.17 12.84
N LYS A 17 -8.32 -15.36 11.58
CA LYS A 17 -7.48 -15.97 10.54
C LYS A 17 -6.81 -14.93 9.64
N LEU A 18 -6.94 -13.64 9.97
CA LEU A 18 -6.34 -12.54 9.25
C LEU A 18 -4.81 -12.68 9.22
N ASN A 19 -4.25 -12.51 8.02
CA ASN A 19 -2.82 -12.56 7.74
C ASN A 19 -2.44 -11.46 6.72
N ALA A 20 -1.16 -11.37 6.37
CA ALA A 20 -0.64 -10.31 5.50
C ALA A 20 -1.06 -10.39 4.02
N SER A 21 -1.68 -11.49 3.57
CA SER A 21 -2.05 -11.65 2.16
C SER A 21 -3.19 -10.72 1.74
N GLN A 22 -3.20 -10.28 0.47
CA GLN A 22 -4.28 -9.42 -0.04
C GLN A 22 -5.64 -10.09 0.08
N GLN A 23 -5.72 -11.37 -0.26
CA GLN A 23 -6.98 -12.10 -0.28
C GLN A 23 -7.59 -12.20 1.11
N SER A 24 -6.76 -12.42 2.14
CA SER A 24 -7.22 -12.43 3.53
C SER A 24 -7.80 -11.08 3.93
N ILE A 25 -7.04 -9.99 3.71
CA ILE A 25 -7.48 -8.63 4.04
C ILE A 25 -8.77 -8.25 3.30
N GLN A 26 -8.80 -8.39 1.97
CA GLN A 26 -9.95 -8.01 1.14
C GLN A 26 -11.21 -8.81 1.49
N LYS A 27 -11.06 -10.08 1.86
CA LYS A 27 -12.18 -10.90 2.31
C LYS A 27 -12.82 -10.35 3.58
N VAL A 28 -12.01 -9.91 4.55
CA VAL A 28 -12.54 -9.30 5.79
C VAL A 28 -13.15 -7.93 5.51
N VAL A 29 -12.51 -7.10 4.67
CA VAL A 29 -13.02 -5.79 4.25
C VAL A 29 -14.40 -5.92 3.58
N ALA A 30 -14.50 -6.79 2.57
CA ALA A 30 -15.77 -7.01 1.86
C ALA A 30 -16.89 -7.48 2.78
N PHE A 31 -16.58 -8.36 3.74
CA PHE A 31 -17.55 -8.80 4.74
C PHE A 31 -17.98 -7.65 5.66
N ALA A 32 -17.02 -6.88 6.19
CA ALA A 32 -17.29 -5.77 7.10
C ALA A 32 -18.18 -4.70 6.45
N LEU A 33 -17.92 -4.34 5.20
CA LEU A 33 -18.72 -3.36 4.45
C LEU A 33 -20.11 -3.89 4.10
N LYS A 34 -20.21 -5.16 3.69
CA LYS A 34 -21.48 -5.80 3.33
C LYS A 34 -22.51 -5.75 4.47
N TYR A 35 -22.06 -5.90 5.72
CA TYR A 35 -22.93 -5.96 6.90
C TYR A 35 -22.87 -4.69 7.76
N PHE A 36 -22.19 -3.62 7.32
CA PHE A 36 -22.01 -2.39 8.08
C PHE A 36 -23.34 -1.77 8.54
N SER A 37 -24.32 -1.65 7.64
CA SER A 37 -25.60 -0.97 7.90
C SER A 37 -26.43 -1.59 9.02
N ARG A 38 -26.20 -2.87 9.36
CA ARG A 38 -26.94 -3.58 10.41
C ARG A 38 -26.10 -3.95 11.61
N CYS A 39 -24.82 -4.26 11.39
CA CYS A 39 -23.95 -4.88 12.40
C CYS A 39 -22.64 -4.11 12.57
N GLY A 40 -22.46 -2.94 11.94
CA GLY A 40 -21.17 -2.23 11.91
C GLY A 40 -20.56 -1.94 13.29
N GLU A 41 -21.38 -1.61 14.28
CA GLU A 41 -20.93 -1.36 15.65
C GLU A 41 -20.46 -2.65 16.35
N ASP A 42 -21.24 -3.73 16.29
CA ASP A 42 -20.87 -5.04 16.86
C ASP A 42 -19.63 -5.64 16.15
N LEU A 43 -19.52 -5.45 14.83
CA LEU A 43 -18.32 -5.83 14.07
C LEU A 43 -17.11 -4.99 14.49
N TRP A 44 -17.30 -3.70 14.79
CA TRP A 44 -16.25 -2.84 15.31
C TRP A 44 -15.75 -3.29 16.69
N GLU A 45 -16.65 -3.65 17.61
CA GLU A 45 -16.28 -4.23 18.90
C GLU A 45 -15.43 -5.49 18.73
N CYS A 46 -15.81 -6.37 17.79
CA CYS A 46 -15.02 -7.56 17.47
C CYS A 46 -13.61 -7.20 16.95
N ILE A 47 -13.47 -6.15 16.13
CA ILE A 47 -12.16 -5.69 15.63
C ILE A 47 -11.26 -5.24 16.79
N ILE A 48 -11.80 -4.41 17.68
CA ILE A 48 -11.04 -3.89 18.82
C ILE A 48 -10.68 -5.01 19.80
N GLU A 49 -11.62 -5.91 20.09
CA GLU A 49 -11.41 -7.07 20.97
C GLU A 49 -10.27 -7.97 20.45
N GLU A 50 -10.28 -8.30 19.16
CA GLU A 50 -9.25 -9.15 18.54
C GLU A 50 -7.90 -8.41 18.42
N CYS A 51 -7.92 -7.08 18.27
CA CYS A 51 -6.71 -6.25 18.31
C CYS A 51 -6.06 -6.26 19.71
N GLN A 52 -6.85 -6.26 20.77
CA GLN A 52 -6.34 -6.33 22.14
C GLN A 52 -5.80 -7.73 22.50
N LYS A 53 -6.49 -8.79 22.07
CA LYS A 53 -6.17 -10.19 22.43
C LYS A 53 -5.10 -10.82 21.54
N GLY A 54 -4.94 -10.34 20.31
CA GLY A 54 -4.03 -10.92 19.33
C GLY A 54 -2.54 -10.78 19.70
N SER A 55 -1.71 -11.65 19.13
CA SER A 55 -0.25 -11.51 19.19
C SER A 55 0.21 -10.24 18.47
N ILE A 56 1.40 -9.74 18.79
CA ILE A 56 1.94 -8.51 18.19
C ILE A 56 1.87 -8.50 16.65
N ASN A 57 2.08 -9.68 16.05
CA ASN A 57 1.99 -9.87 14.61
C ASN A 57 0.54 -9.81 14.10
N HIS A 58 -0.40 -10.38 14.84
CA HIS A 58 -1.81 -10.27 14.49
C HIS A 58 -2.33 -8.82 14.59
N ARG A 59 -1.85 -8.06 15.58
CA ARG A 59 -2.24 -6.65 15.74
C ARG A 59 -1.84 -5.79 14.54
N ILE A 60 -0.64 -5.98 14.00
CA ILE A 60 -0.26 -5.26 12.78
C ILE A 60 -1.07 -5.73 11.56
N ASN A 61 -1.47 -7.01 11.48
CA ASN A 61 -2.38 -7.46 10.43
C ASN A 61 -3.72 -6.72 10.49
N ILE A 62 -4.26 -6.51 11.70
CA ILE A 62 -5.47 -5.73 11.91
C ILE A 62 -5.25 -4.28 11.44
N LEU A 63 -4.10 -3.66 11.71
CA LEU A 63 -3.82 -2.30 11.23
C LEU A 63 -3.81 -2.21 9.70
N TYR A 64 -3.19 -3.16 8.99
CA TYR A 64 -3.24 -3.22 7.52
C TYR A 64 -4.64 -3.50 6.98
N PHE A 65 -5.44 -4.28 7.72
CA PHE A 65 -6.85 -4.46 7.40
C PHE A 65 -7.63 -3.14 7.55
N LEU A 66 -7.41 -2.39 8.64
CA LEU A 66 -8.04 -1.10 8.87
C LEU A 66 -7.65 -0.06 7.81
N ASP A 67 -6.39 -0.06 7.39
CA ASP A 67 -5.90 0.77 6.27
C ASP A 67 -6.73 0.50 5.01
N SER A 68 -6.80 -0.77 4.59
CA SER A 68 -7.60 -1.16 3.43
C SER A 68 -9.10 -0.92 3.62
N LEU A 69 -9.62 -1.08 4.84
CA LEU A 69 -11.04 -0.87 5.16
C LEU A 69 -11.41 0.60 5.00
N CYS A 70 -10.56 1.52 5.47
CA CYS A 70 -10.78 2.95 5.34
C CYS A 70 -10.70 3.41 3.89
N GLU A 71 -9.69 2.96 3.14
CA GLU A 71 -9.57 3.27 1.71
C GLU A 71 -10.81 2.80 0.92
N THR A 72 -11.22 1.55 1.12
CA THR A 72 -12.39 0.98 0.43
C THR A 72 -13.69 1.66 0.87
N SER A 73 -13.80 2.05 2.15
CA SER A 73 -14.94 2.80 2.67
C SER A 73 -15.08 4.15 1.96
N LEU A 74 -13.99 4.91 1.84
CA LEU A 74 -14.01 6.22 1.20
C LEU A 74 -14.33 6.12 -0.29
N LEU A 75 -13.79 5.12 -0.99
CA LEU A 75 -14.15 4.84 -2.38
C LEU A 75 -15.64 4.50 -2.54
N ALA A 76 -16.17 3.64 -1.68
CA ALA A 76 -17.60 3.30 -1.70
C ALA A 76 -18.49 4.52 -1.45
N LYS A 77 -18.06 5.46 -0.60
CA LYS A 77 -18.74 6.74 -0.36
C LYS A 77 -18.70 7.66 -1.58
N ALA A 78 -17.56 7.74 -2.27
CA ALA A 78 -17.41 8.57 -3.46
C ALA A 78 -18.31 8.14 -4.63
N HIS A 79 -18.60 6.83 -4.75
CA HIS A 79 -19.48 6.30 -5.79
C HIS A 79 -20.99 6.41 -5.47
N GLN A 80 -21.37 6.80 -4.25
CA GLN A 80 -22.77 7.06 -3.90
C GLN A 80 -23.15 8.45 -4.41
N LEU A 81 -24.04 8.51 -5.42
CA LEU A 81 -24.58 9.79 -5.91
C LEU A 81 -25.19 10.61 -4.75
N PRO A 82 -25.04 11.95 -4.75
CA PRO A 82 -25.78 12.79 -3.84
C PRO A 82 -27.27 12.69 -4.17
N GLU A 83 -28.01 11.83 -3.47
CA GLU A 83 -29.46 11.81 -3.58
C GLU A 83 -30.03 13.16 -3.14
N GLN A 84 -30.91 13.71 -3.98
CA GLN A 84 -31.60 14.96 -3.75
C GLN A 84 -32.38 14.88 -2.44
N SER A 85 -32.03 15.78 -1.53
CA SER A 85 -32.69 16.06 -0.27
C SER A 85 -34.21 16.05 -0.40
N SER A 86 -34.86 14.98 0.06
CA SER A 86 -36.28 15.01 0.39
C SER A 86 -36.59 14.09 1.58
N SER A 87 -37.22 14.69 2.59
CA SER A 87 -37.92 14.07 3.73
C SER A 87 -37.09 13.32 4.80
N SER A 88 -36.80 14.06 5.89
CA SER A 88 -37.07 13.73 7.31
C SER A 88 -36.97 12.28 7.83
N SER A 89 -36.18 11.40 7.23
CA SER A 89 -35.73 10.17 7.86
C SER A 89 -34.23 10.29 8.09
N LYS A 90 -33.82 10.05 9.34
CA LYS A 90 -32.46 10.16 9.88
C LYS A 90 -31.42 10.04 8.77
N GLN A 91 -30.73 11.14 8.43
CA GLN A 91 -29.46 11.08 7.73
C GLN A 91 -28.59 10.12 8.54
N VAL A 92 -28.54 8.86 8.13
CA VAL A 92 -27.55 7.93 8.64
C VAL A 92 -26.27 8.55 8.16
N ASN A 93 -25.53 9.18 9.06
CA ASN A 93 -24.18 9.63 8.80
C ASN A 93 -23.48 8.44 8.12
N ASN A 94 -23.26 8.49 6.80
CA ASN A 94 -22.50 7.49 6.03
C ASN A 94 -21.01 7.64 6.34
N ALA A 95 -20.72 7.86 7.60
CA ALA A 95 -19.42 7.82 8.18
C ALA A 95 -19.21 6.33 8.49
N LEU A 96 -18.55 5.68 7.54
CA LEU A 96 -18.21 4.26 7.59
C LEU A 96 -17.23 4.00 8.74
N TYR A 97 -16.54 2.86 8.72
CA TYR A 97 -15.53 2.51 9.72
C TYR A 97 -14.45 3.59 9.98
N VAL A 98 -14.26 4.55 9.07
CA VAL A 98 -13.35 5.69 9.22
C VAL A 98 -13.61 6.49 10.51
N ASP A 99 -14.88 6.70 10.88
CA ASP A 99 -15.21 7.46 12.10
C ASP A 99 -14.84 6.69 13.36
N TYR A 100 -15.06 5.38 13.35
CA TYR A 100 -14.66 4.52 14.46
C TYR A 100 -13.14 4.45 14.60
N VAL A 101 -12.41 4.35 13.48
CA VAL A 101 -10.94 4.42 13.48
C VAL A 101 -10.45 5.77 13.99
N SER A 102 -11.06 6.88 13.55
CA SER A 102 -10.71 8.23 13.99
C SER A 102 -10.98 8.46 15.48
N ARG A 103 -12.04 7.87 16.02
CA ARG A 103 -12.39 7.93 17.45
C ARG A 103 -11.40 7.13 18.30
N ASP A 104 -11.09 5.90 17.88
CA ASP A 104 -10.32 4.95 18.69
C ASP A 104 -8.83 4.87 18.26
N LEU A 105 -8.35 5.83 17.46
CA LEU A 105 -7.02 5.83 16.84
C LEU A 105 -5.90 5.59 17.86
N THR A 106 -5.92 6.33 18.96
CA THR A 106 -4.92 6.22 20.02
C THR A 106 -4.91 4.82 20.64
N GLN A 107 -6.08 4.26 20.93
CA GLN A 107 -6.21 2.91 21.49
C GLN A 107 -5.69 1.84 20.51
N ILE A 108 -6.02 1.97 19.22
CA ILE A 108 -5.54 1.05 18.18
C ILE A 108 -4.00 1.07 18.12
N VAL A 109 -3.40 2.27 18.08
CA VAL A 109 -1.95 2.42 18.01
C VAL A 109 -1.26 1.89 19.27
N GLU A 110 -1.83 2.09 20.46
CA GLU A 110 -1.31 1.51 21.70
C GLU A 110 -1.40 -0.01 21.73
N CYS A 111 -2.41 -0.60 21.11
CA CYS A 111 -2.49 -2.05 20.96
C CYS A 111 -1.43 -2.57 20.00
N VAL A 112 -1.26 -1.93 18.83
CA VAL A 112 -0.35 -2.37 17.77
C VAL A 112 1.12 -2.12 18.12
N VAL A 113 1.42 -1.00 18.76
CA VAL A 113 2.75 -0.58 19.19
C VAL A 113 2.69 -0.27 20.70
N PRO A 114 2.61 -1.32 21.54
CA PRO A 114 2.66 -1.15 22.99
C PRO A 114 4.03 -0.62 23.42
N VAL A 115 4.07 0.02 24.60
CA VAL A 115 5.32 0.51 25.20
C VAL A 115 6.27 -0.66 25.48
N GLY A 116 7.53 -0.52 25.06
CA GLY A 116 8.58 -1.53 25.24
C GLY A 116 9.04 -2.21 23.94
N ARG A 117 9.97 -3.15 24.07
CA ARG A 117 10.67 -3.79 22.93
C ARG A 117 9.74 -4.58 22.02
N GLN A 118 8.67 -5.14 22.56
CA GLN A 118 7.69 -5.92 21.82
C GLN A 118 6.92 -5.09 20.78
N GLY A 119 6.77 -3.77 20.96
CA GLY A 119 6.11 -2.89 19.98
C GLY A 119 7.00 -2.49 18.81
N LEU A 120 8.33 -2.49 19.00
CA LEU A 120 9.30 -1.98 18.03
C LEU A 120 9.20 -2.61 16.63
N PRO A 121 8.96 -3.93 16.45
CA PRO A 121 8.83 -4.53 15.12
C PRO A 121 7.68 -3.94 14.28
N ASN A 122 6.67 -3.36 14.93
CA ASN A 122 5.51 -2.76 14.25
C ASN A 122 5.67 -1.24 14.05
N LEU A 123 6.62 -0.60 14.73
CA LEU A 123 6.76 0.86 14.75
C LEU A 123 6.96 1.46 13.34
N PRO A 124 7.86 0.96 12.48
CA PRO A 124 8.08 1.55 11.16
C PRO A 124 6.83 1.49 10.28
N SER A 125 6.20 0.31 10.21
CA SER A 125 4.97 0.10 9.43
C SER A 125 3.81 0.94 9.96
N THR A 126 3.69 1.09 11.28
CA THR A 126 2.64 1.92 11.89
C THR A 126 2.84 3.39 11.54
N LYS A 127 4.07 3.92 11.67
CA LYS A 127 4.39 5.30 11.26
C LYS A 127 4.07 5.52 9.77
N GLN A 128 4.45 4.58 8.90
CA GLN A 128 4.15 4.66 7.46
C GLN A 128 2.66 4.71 7.16
N ILE A 129 1.84 3.86 7.80
CA ILE A 129 0.38 3.85 7.60
C ILE A 129 -0.23 5.16 8.10
N LEU A 130 0.20 5.67 9.25
CA LEU A 130 -0.27 6.95 9.79
C LEU A 130 0.06 8.12 8.86
N GLU A 131 1.29 8.19 8.34
CA GLU A 131 1.67 9.24 7.37
C GLU A 131 0.86 9.13 6.06
N ASN A 132 0.55 7.91 5.61
CA ASN A 132 -0.35 7.71 4.47
C ASN A 132 -1.76 8.22 4.78
N TRP A 133 -2.31 7.92 5.97
CA TRP A 133 -3.63 8.41 6.38
C TRP A 133 -3.68 9.93 6.48
N ARG A 134 -2.60 10.54 6.96
CA ARG A 134 -2.42 12.00 7.02
C ARG A 134 -2.40 12.62 5.64
N THR A 135 -1.54 12.10 4.75
CA THR A 135 -1.32 12.62 3.40
C THR A 135 -2.57 12.48 2.54
N LYS A 136 -3.22 11.32 2.58
CA LYS A 136 -4.47 11.03 1.85
C LYS A 136 -5.72 11.62 2.51
N ARG A 137 -5.57 12.31 3.66
CA ARG A 137 -6.69 12.87 4.46
C ARG A 137 -7.76 11.82 4.81
N ILE A 138 -7.34 10.57 5.03
CA ILE A 138 -8.24 9.49 5.49
C ILE A 138 -8.73 9.80 6.91
N ILE A 139 -7.82 10.28 7.76
CA ILE A 139 -8.11 10.83 9.09
C ILE A 139 -7.65 12.28 9.11
N GLU A 140 -8.32 13.09 9.93
CA GLU A 140 -7.92 14.47 10.19
C GLU A 140 -6.44 14.55 10.60
N PRO A 141 -5.60 15.33 9.88
CA PRO A 141 -4.16 15.34 10.15
C PRO A 141 -3.76 15.76 11.55
N GLN A 142 -4.53 16.63 12.21
CA GLN A 142 -4.26 17.04 13.59
C GLN A 142 -4.26 15.84 14.54
N LYS A 143 -5.27 14.96 14.42
CA LYS A 143 -5.34 13.73 15.24
C LYS A 143 -4.19 12.77 14.95
N VAL A 144 -3.78 12.68 13.68
CA VAL A 144 -2.65 11.82 13.31
C VAL A 144 -1.33 12.37 13.86
N ASP A 145 -1.13 13.69 13.79
CA ASP A 145 0.05 14.38 14.30
C ASP A 145 0.19 14.22 15.82
N GLU A 146 -0.91 14.30 16.57
CA GLU A 146 -0.95 14.00 18.01
C GLU A 146 -0.43 12.59 18.30
N VAL A 147 -0.92 11.58 17.58
CA VAL A 147 -0.54 10.18 17.78
C VAL A 147 0.90 9.90 17.34
N LEU A 148 1.36 10.51 16.24
CA LEU A 148 2.75 10.41 15.78
C LEU A 148 3.73 11.05 16.78
N SER A 149 3.35 12.17 17.40
CA SER A 149 4.12 12.82 18.46
C SER A 149 4.24 11.92 19.70
N LEU A 150 3.15 11.27 20.10
CA LEU A 150 3.15 10.29 21.20
C LEU A 150 4.07 9.10 20.91
N LEU A 151 4.06 8.56 19.69
CA LEU A 151 4.94 7.45 19.29
C LEU A 151 6.41 7.88 19.26
N SER A 152 6.72 9.07 18.76
CA SER A 152 8.10 9.58 18.66
C SER A 152 8.70 9.92 20.02
N SER A 153 7.89 10.39 20.96
CA SER A 153 8.28 10.63 22.35
C SER A 153 8.63 9.32 23.08
N ARG A 154 8.01 8.20 22.70
CA ARG A 154 8.29 6.87 23.26
C ARG A 154 9.58 6.25 22.70
N ASP A 155 9.92 6.57 21.45
CA ASP A 155 11.16 6.13 20.77
C ASP A 155 12.42 6.78 21.38
N SER A 156 12.26 8.01 21.88
CA SER A 156 13.34 8.80 22.49
C SER A 156 13.52 8.58 23.99
N ALA A 157 12.61 7.86 24.66
CA ALA A 157 12.77 7.48 26.04
C ALA A 157 13.77 6.31 26.16
N PRO A 158 15.00 6.52 26.65
CA PRO A 158 15.93 5.42 26.88
C PRO A 158 15.35 4.45 27.92
N ASP A 159 15.48 3.14 27.68
CA ASP A 159 15.13 2.02 28.56
C ASP A 159 15.47 2.30 30.04
N THR A 160 14.57 2.98 30.77
CA THR A 160 14.76 3.35 32.18
C THR A 160 14.32 2.21 33.13
N THR A 161 14.08 1.02 32.60
CA THR A 161 13.94 -0.24 33.33
C THR A 161 15.25 -1.03 33.41
N SER A 162 16.39 -0.40 33.13
CA SER A 162 17.73 -0.93 33.43
C SER A 162 18.23 -0.41 34.79
N THR A 163 17.46 -0.59 35.86
CA THR A 163 17.97 -0.33 37.21
C THR A 163 18.86 -1.49 37.64
N SER A 164 20.14 -1.17 37.79
CA SER A 164 21.18 -1.91 38.48
C SER A 164 20.71 -2.64 39.76
N VAL A 165 20.64 -3.97 39.71
CA VAL A 165 20.83 -4.86 40.88
C VAL A 165 21.25 -6.26 40.40
N ALA A 166 22.51 -6.62 40.66
CA ALA A 166 23.14 -7.95 40.80
C ALA A 166 22.84 -9.11 39.79
N PRO A 167 23.84 -9.96 39.47
CA PRO A 167 23.69 -11.06 38.52
C PRO A 167 23.08 -12.28 39.23
N SER A 168 21.75 -12.45 39.17
CA SER A 168 21.11 -13.70 39.59
C SER A 168 19.79 -13.88 38.85
N ALA A 169 19.75 -14.90 37.99
CA ALA A 169 18.58 -15.39 37.27
C ALA A 169 17.87 -14.35 36.39
N ALA A 170 18.43 -14.15 35.19
CA ALA A 170 17.72 -13.58 34.06
C ALA A 170 16.37 -14.32 33.89
N LYS A 171 15.28 -13.67 34.31
CA LYS A 171 13.93 -14.06 33.90
C LYS A 171 13.93 -13.88 32.40
N SER A 172 14.01 -14.99 31.67
CA SER A 172 13.86 -15.02 30.23
C SER A 172 12.57 -14.30 29.87
N GLU A 173 12.69 -13.12 29.25
CA GLU A 173 11.65 -12.58 28.38
C GLU A 173 11.03 -13.74 27.59
N PRO A 174 9.69 -13.80 27.43
CA PRO A 174 9.05 -14.87 26.68
C PRO A 174 9.53 -14.76 25.23
N HIS A 175 10.60 -15.47 24.92
CA HIS A 175 11.13 -15.58 23.58
C HIS A 175 10.01 -16.14 22.73
N LEU A 176 9.54 -15.35 21.75
CA LEU A 176 8.50 -15.77 20.81
C LEU A 176 8.83 -17.17 20.31
N SER A 177 7.81 -18.02 20.21
CA SER A 177 8.04 -19.38 19.75
C SER A 177 8.67 -19.36 18.36
N ARG A 178 9.53 -20.34 18.06
CA ARG A 178 10.17 -20.45 16.74
C ARG A 178 9.14 -20.41 15.60
N GLY A 179 7.95 -21.01 15.82
CA GLY A 179 6.85 -20.98 14.86
C GLY A 179 6.27 -19.58 14.64
N GLU A 180 6.10 -18.78 15.69
CA GLU A 180 5.64 -17.39 15.57
C GLU A 180 6.66 -16.50 14.87
N ILE A 181 7.96 -16.73 15.12
CA ILE A 181 9.04 -16.01 14.44
C ILE A 181 9.00 -16.31 12.93
N PHE A 182 8.94 -17.58 12.52
CA PHE A 182 8.83 -17.92 11.11
C PHE A 182 7.56 -17.39 10.47
N LYS A 183 6.43 -17.47 11.18
CA LYS A 183 5.17 -16.89 10.71
C LYS A 183 5.31 -15.38 10.48
N ARG A 184 5.97 -14.68 11.40
CA ARG A 184 6.24 -13.24 11.24
C ARG A 184 7.12 -12.96 10.04
N ILE A 185 8.22 -13.70 9.87
CA ILE A 185 9.13 -13.55 8.73
C ILE A 185 8.38 -13.73 7.40
N GLU A 186 7.55 -14.77 7.30
CA GLU A 186 6.78 -15.03 6.09
C GLU A 186 5.74 -13.95 5.82
N GLU A 187 5.04 -13.46 6.86
CA GLU A 187 4.09 -12.38 6.72
C GLU A 187 4.76 -11.05 6.35
N ASP A 188 5.94 -10.74 6.89
CA ASP A 188 6.70 -9.55 6.53
C ASP A 188 7.25 -9.65 5.10
N ARG A 189 7.67 -10.85 4.65
CA ARG A 189 8.00 -11.12 3.25
C ARG A 189 6.80 -10.84 2.35
N GLU A 190 5.62 -11.31 2.74
CA GLU A 190 4.39 -11.06 1.99
C GLU A 190 4.07 -9.56 1.94
N ARG A 191 4.21 -8.80 3.04
CA ARG A 191 4.02 -7.33 3.03
C ARG A 191 4.97 -6.62 2.06
N HIS A 192 6.25 -6.99 2.06
CA HIS A 192 7.24 -6.39 1.15
C HIS A 192 6.94 -6.71 -0.30
N LYS A 193 6.53 -7.94 -0.59
CA LYS A 193 6.05 -8.33 -1.91
C LYS A 193 4.90 -7.44 -2.36
N ARG A 194 3.89 -7.23 -1.52
CA ARG A 194 2.75 -6.34 -1.81
C ARG A 194 3.17 -4.88 -2.03
N LEU A 195 4.12 -4.39 -1.25
CA LEU A 195 4.64 -3.02 -1.42
C LEU A 195 5.29 -2.86 -2.80
N ARG A 196 6.09 -3.85 -3.23
CA ARG A 196 6.70 -3.84 -4.58
C ARG A 196 5.67 -4.01 -5.69
N GLU A 197 4.65 -4.84 -5.50
CA GLU A 197 3.54 -5.00 -6.45
C GLU A 197 2.75 -3.70 -6.67
N ARG A 198 2.65 -2.84 -5.65
CA ARG A 198 1.98 -1.54 -5.78
C ARG A 198 2.86 -0.46 -6.40
N ARG A 199 4.20 -0.61 -6.36
CA ARG A 199 5.15 0.45 -6.76
C ARG A 199 5.14 0.74 -8.26
N TRP A 200 4.84 -0.26 -9.09
CA TRP A 200 4.80 -0.11 -10.56
C TRP A 200 3.40 0.21 -11.10
N VAL A 201 2.39 0.33 -10.24
CA VAL A 201 1.05 0.74 -10.67
C VAL A 201 1.06 2.25 -10.93
N GLN A 202 0.96 2.65 -12.19
CA GLN A 202 0.80 4.05 -12.56
C GLN A 202 -0.60 4.56 -12.19
N ALA A 203 -0.69 5.80 -11.72
CA ALA A 203 -1.97 6.44 -11.43
C ALA A 203 -2.67 6.79 -12.75
N GLN A 204 -3.80 6.15 -13.04
CA GLN A 204 -4.64 6.57 -14.15
C GLN A 204 -5.54 7.71 -13.68
N PRO A 205 -5.55 8.88 -14.36
CA PRO A 205 -6.51 9.92 -14.04
C PRO A 205 -7.92 9.34 -14.21
N HIS A 206 -8.77 9.55 -13.22
CA HIS A 206 -10.18 9.18 -13.32
C HIS A 206 -10.78 9.94 -14.50
N SER A 207 -11.25 9.22 -15.51
CA SER A 207 -12.04 9.80 -16.59
C SER A 207 -13.33 10.36 -16.01
N GLY A 208 -13.30 11.65 -15.66
CA GLY A 208 -14.50 12.41 -15.39
C GLY A 208 -15.38 12.39 -16.63
N SER A 209 -16.52 11.71 -16.53
CA SER A 209 -17.61 11.71 -17.49
C SER A 209 -17.37 10.99 -18.83
N ALA A 210 -18.00 9.82 -18.96
CA ALA A 210 -18.60 9.25 -20.18
C ALA A 210 -17.90 9.55 -21.52
N VAL A 211 -16.77 8.90 -21.80
CA VAL A 211 -16.34 8.66 -23.18
C VAL A 211 -16.76 7.23 -23.55
N PRO A 212 -17.52 7.01 -24.64
CA PRO A 212 -17.98 5.67 -25.01
C PRO A 212 -16.80 4.74 -25.29
N SER A 213 -16.96 3.49 -24.85
CA SER A 213 -16.04 2.34 -24.91
C SER A 213 -15.64 1.88 -26.33
N TYR A 214 -15.14 2.79 -27.18
CA TYR A 214 -14.62 2.45 -28.52
C TYR A 214 -13.29 3.16 -28.82
N SER A 215 -12.35 3.14 -27.87
CA SER A 215 -10.94 3.34 -28.20
C SER A 215 -10.08 2.49 -27.27
N MET A 216 -9.95 1.20 -27.58
CA MET A 216 -8.81 0.44 -27.11
C MET A 216 -7.64 0.86 -28.00
N PHE A 217 -6.62 1.49 -27.41
CA PHE A 217 -5.39 1.97 -28.06
C PHE A 217 -5.54 3.26 -28.89
N THR A 218 -5.73 4.39 -28.21
CA THR A 218 -5.35 5.68 -28.79
C THR A 218 -3.81 5.74 -28.78
N LEU A 219 -3.19 5.53 -29.95
CA LEU A 219 -1.76 5.81 -30.12
C LEU A 219 -1.50 7.29 -29.82
N ALA A 220 -0.40 7.59 -29.13
CA ALA A 220 0.01 8.94 -28.74
C ALA A 220 -0.07 9.87 -29.96
N SER A 221 -1.10 10.71 -29.97
CA SER A 221 -1.32 11.70 -31.01
C SER A 221 -1.01 13.05 -30.40
N PHE A 222 0.11 13.65 -30.83
CA PHE A 222 0.42 15.06 -30.60
C PHE A 222 -0.54 15.92 -31.43
N LEU A 223 -1.83 15.91 -31.07
CA LEU A 223 -2.78 16.90 -31.58
C LEU A 223 -2.63 18.17 -30.75
N PRO A 224 -2.67 19.37 -31.37
CA PRO A 224 -2.61 20.62 -30.64
C PRO A 224 -3.78 20.68 -29.67
N LEU A 225 -3.47 20.76 -28.38
CA LEU A 225 -4.42 20.95 -27.30
C LEU A 225 -5.24 22.22 -27.59
N SER A 226 -6.54 22.07 -27.83
CA SER A 226 -7.45 23.20 -27.71
C SER A 226 -7.46 23.65 -26.25
N ASP A 227 -7.27 24.94 -25.99
CA ASP A 227 -7.17 25.61 -24.67
C ASP A 227 -8.33 25.36 -23.68
N THR A 228 -9.29 24.49 -24.00
CA THR A 228 -10.53 24.29 -23.22
C THR A 228 -10.54 23.08 -22.29
N GLU A 229 -9.55 22.18 -22.33
CA GLU A 229 -9.54 21.01 -21.45
C GLU A 229 -8.17 20.83 -20.80
N ASN A 230 -7.96 21.59 -19.72
CA ASN A 230 -6.82 21.51 -18.79
C ASN A 230 -6.91 20.24 -17.91
N ALA A 231 -7.27 19.10 -18.51
CA ALA A 231 -7.22 17.79 -17.89
C ALA A 231 -5.85 17.20 -18.21
N GLU A 232 -4.95 17.14 -17.23
CA GLU A 232 -3.69 16.38 -17.35
C GLU A 232 -4.02 15.00 -17.90
N LEU A 233 -3.63 14.72 -19.14
CA LEU A 233 -3.93 13.44 -19.76
C LEU A 233 -3.11 12.37 -19.03
N ALA A 234 -3.58 11.12 -19.06
CA ALA A 234 -2.85 10.00 -18.49
C ALA A 234 -1.40 9.91 -19.01
N LEU A 235 -1.18 10.34 -20.26
CA LEU A 235 0.12 10.42 -20.90
C LEU A 235 1.04 11.48 -20.27
N ASP A 236 0.49 12.62 -19.83
CA ASP A 236 1.28 13.66 -19.18
C ASP A 236 1.77 13.18 -17.81
N ILE A 237 0.92 12.46 -17.06
CA ILE A 237 1.28 11.86 -15.77
C ILE A 237 2.33 10.75 -15.95
N GLU A 238 2.19 9.89 -16.97
CA GLU A 238 3.17 8.85 -17.28
C GLU A 238 4.53 9.46 -17.64
N PHE A 239 4.54 10.42 -18.57
CA PHE A 239 5.76 11.08 -19.02
C PHE A 239 6.48 11.81 -17.88
N GLU A 240 5.78 12.60 -17.05
CA GLU A 240 6.40 13.31 -15.92
C GLU A 240 6.99 12.33 -14.90
N ASN A 241 6.30 11.22 -14.60
CA ASN A 241 6.83 10.19 -13.71
C ASN A 241 8.09 9.52 -14.28
N GLU A 242 8.11 9.20 -15.58
CA GLU A 242 9.29 8.63 -16.24
C GLU A 242 10.45 9.63 -16.30
N TRP A 243 10.15 10.89 -16.57
CA TRP A 243 11.13 11.97 -16.62
C TRP A 243 11.79 12.20 -15.26
N GLU A 244 11.00 12.28 -14.18
CA GLU A 244 11.53 12.40 -12.81
C GLU A 244 12.35 11.18 -12.38
N ALA A 245 12.02 9.99 -12.89
CA ALA A 245 12.71 8.74 -12.59
C ALA A 245 13.88 8.43 -13.55
N THR A 246 14.11 9.28 -14.56
CA THR A 246 15.17 9.06 -15.55
C THR A 246 16.53 9.15 -14.86
N SER A 247 17.29 8.05 -14.91
CA SER A 247 18.66 8.00 -14.41
C SER A 247 19.66 8.26 -15.53
N ASP A 248 20.88 8.67 -15.14
CA ASP A 248 21.99 8.79 -16.07
C ASP A 248 22.30 7.44 -16.74
N TRP A 249 22.67 7.52 -18.02
CA TRP A 249 23.13 6.37 -18.80
C TRP A 249 24.39 5.74 -18.17
N ASN A 250 24.38 4.43 -18.00
CA ASN A 250 25.43 3.68 -17.30
C ASN A 250 25.94 2.46 -18.11
N GLU A 251 26.78 1.64 -17.47
CA GLU A 251 27.40 0.45 -18.09
C GLU A 251 26.38 -0.62 -18.49
N ASP A 252 25.35 -0.85 -17.67
CA ASP A 252 24.28 -1.81 -17.94
C ASP A 252 23.48 -1.38 -19.20
N ASP A 253 23.31 -0.08 -19.44
CA ASP A 253 22.65 0.44 -20.65
C ASP A 253 23.49 0.22 -21.92
N VAL A 254 24.82 0.37 -21.82
CA VAL A 254 25.76 0.05 -22.92
C VAL A 254 25.72 -1.44 -23.23
N GLU A 255 25.73 -2.29 -22.20
CA GLU A 255 25.62 -3.75 -22.34
C GLU A 255 24.30 -4.14 -23.00
N ALA A 256 23.16 -3.63 -22.51
CA ALA A 256 21.84 -3.89 -23.07
C ALA A 256 21.75 -3.48 -24.56
N THR A 257 22.30 -2.31 -24.91
CA THR A 257 22.32 -1.83 -26.31
C THR A 257 23.20 -2.72 -27.20
N ALA A 258 24.34 -3.18 -26.68
CA ALA A 258 25.22 -4.09 -27.41
C ALA A 258 24.57 -5.46 -27.63
N GLU A 259 23.92 -6.03 -26.59
CA GLU A 259 23.16 -7.27 -26.68
C GLU A 259 22.01 -7.18 -27.69
N GLU A 260 21.24 -6.09 -27.67
CA GLU A 260 20.15 -5.86 -28.62
C GLU A 260 20.69 -5.76 -30.06
N ARG A 261 21.78 -5.01 -30.27
CA ARG A 261 22.44 -4.91 -31.58
C ARG A 261 22.90 -6.27 -32.10
N GLU A 262 23.43 -7.13 -31.23
CA GLU A 262 23.86 -8.48 -31.59
C GLU A 262 22.69 -9.38 -31.99
N LEU A 263 21.55 -9.28 -31.30
CA LEU A 263 20.34 -10.01 -31.64
C LEU A 263 19.76 -9.56 -32.99
N CYS A 264 19.71 -8.25 -33.23
CA CYS A 264 19.11 -7.66 -34.42
C CYS A 264 20.00 -7.79 -35.67
N HIS A 265 21.33 -7.70 -35.50
CA HIS A 265 22.30 -7.75 -36.59
C HIS A 265 23.39 -8.81 -36.39
N PRO A 266 23.03 -10.11 -36.32
CA PRO A 266 23.98 -11.19 -36.02
C PRO A 266 25.05 -11.38 -37.10
N HIS A 267 24.84 -10.86 -38.31
CA HIS A 267 25.81 -10.92 -39.42
C HIS A 267 26.97 -9.93 -39.27
N LEU A 268 26.81 -8.85 -38.50
CA LEU A 268 27.88 -7.90 -38.18
C LEU A 268 28.91 -8.51 -37.19
N LYS A 269 28.57 -9.64 -36.56
CA LYS A 269 29.44 -10.40 -35.65
C LYS A 269 30.67 -11.00 -36.35
N ARG A 270 30.64 -11.12 -37.69
CA ARG A 270 31.66 -11.86 -38.47
C ARG A 270 32.81 -11.02 -39.02
N LYS A 271 33.07 -9.82 -38.47
CA LYS A 271 34.19 -8.98 -38.93
C LYS A 271 35.01 -8.49 -37.74
N GLY A 272 35.73 -9.42 -37.11
CA GLY A 272 36.64 -9.11 -36.01
C GLY A 272 37.26 -10.36 -35.40
N PHE A 273 38.17 -11.00 -36.15
CA PHE A 273 39.35 -11.76 -35.71
C PHE A 273 39.83 -12.68 -36.85
N THR A 274 40.35 -12.07 -37.91
CA THR A 274 41.42 -12.67 -38.69
C THR A 274 42.49 -11.60 -38.80
N ASN A 275 43.60 -11.80 -38.08
CA ASN A 275 44.88 -11.25 -38.51
C ASN A 275 45.02 -11.64 -39.98
N ASP A 276 45.08 -10.67 -40.87
CA ASP A 276 46.12 -10.58 -41.88
C ASP A 276 45.95 -9.24 -42.61
N GLU A 277 47.10 -8.75 -43.02
CA GLU A 277 47.38 -7.45 -43.57
C GLU A 277 46.59 -7.16 -44.86
N ASP A 278 46.50 -5.87 -45.17
CA ASP A 278 46.45 -5.28 -46.51
C ASP A 278 45.12 -4.67 -47.02
N GLU A 279 45.24 -3.36 -47.23
CA GLU A 279 44.59 -2.46 -48.20
C GLU A 279 43.06 -2.30 -48.30
N GLY A 280 42.65 -1.02 -48.18
CA GLY A 280 41.51 -0.48 -48.92
C GLY A 280 40.52 0.31 -48.08
N GLU A 281 40.70 1.63 -48.02
CA GLU A 281 39.62 2.57 -47.64
C GLU A 281 38.40 2.29 -48.52
N GLN A 282 37.27 1.94 -47.91
CA GLN A 282 35.98 1.92 -48.60
C GLN A 282 35.00 2.80 -47.83
N GLU A 283 34.79 3.96 -48.42
CA GLU A 283 33.85 5.02 -48.08
C GLU A 283 32.43 4.44 -47.90
N MET A 284 31.76 4.79 -46.80
CA MET A 284 30.35 4.43 -46.58
C MET A 284 29.46 5.34 -47.43
N ASP A 285 28.96 4.82 -48.54
CA ASP A 285 27.83 5.44 -49.23
C ASP A 285 26.55 5.24 -48.40
N ILE A 286 25.99 6.36 -47.95
CA ILE A 286 24.72 6.44 -47.24
C ILE A 286 23.64 6.59 -48.31
N ASP A 287 23.00 5.48 -48.70
CA ASP A 287 21.88 5.53 -49.64
C ASP A 287 20.62 6.01 -48.88
N LEU A 288 20.30 7.28 -49.08
CA LEU A 288 19.00 7.86 -48.75
C LEU A 288 18.09 7.70 -49.97
N SER A 289 17.08 6.85 -49.86
CA SER A 289 15.87 6.88 -50.67
C SER A 289 14.67 6.42 -49.84
#